data_AF-K2EFT5-F1
#
_entry.id   AF-K2EFT5-F1
#
_cell.length_a   1.000
_cell.length_b   1.000
_cell.length_c   1.000
_cell.angle_alpha   90.00
_cell.angle_beta   90.00
_cell.angle_gamma   90.00
#
_symmetry.space_group_name_H-M   'P 1'
#
loop_
_entity.id
_entity.type
_entity.pdbx_description
1 polymer ?
#
loop_
_entity_poly.entity_id
_entity_poly.type
_entity_poly.pdbx_seq_one_letter_code
_entity_poly.pdbx_strand_id
1 'polypeptide(L)' 'MLVAWGYGELATLSRANQDILFIFGAFPPSVSTFIFAEQYKQEPEKVASIVMIGNVSALLFIPLALWLRL' A
#
# COMPACT_ATOMS: atom_id res chain seq x y z
N MET A 1 -1.28 5.64 2.81
CA MET A 1 -2.53 6.43 2.95
C MET A 1 -2.28 7.92 3.19
N LEU A 2 -1.56 8.33 4.25
CA LEU A 2 -1.32 9.76 4.55
C LEU A 2 -0.63 10.52 3.41
N VAL A 3 0.43 9.93 2.83
CA VAL A 3 1.14 10.51 1.67
C VAL A 3 0.20 10.64 0.45
N ALA A 4 -0.62 9.61 0.20
CA ALA A 4 -1.59 9.62 -0.89
C ALA A 4 -2.65 10.71 -0.71
N TRP A 5 -3.14 10.91 0.51
CA TRP A 5 -4.07 12.00 0.83
C TRP A 5 -3.40 13.38 0.64
N GLY A 6 -2.21 13.59 1.20
CA GLY A 6 -1.49 14.86 1.07
C GLY A 6 -1.16 15.21 -0.39
N TYR A 7 -0.78 14.21 -1.19
CA TYR A 7 -0.59 14.40 -2.63
C TYR A 7 -1.91 14.69 -3.37
N GLY A 8 -2.99 13.98 -3.00
CA GLY A 8 -4.34 14.21 -3.53
C GLY A 8 -4.79 15.66 -3.44
N GLU A 9 -4.57 16.28 -2.28
CA GLU A 9 -4.86 17.68 -2.01
C GLU A 9 -3.92 18.62 -2.79
N LEU A 10 -2.60 18.37 -2.74
CA LEU A 10 -1.61 19.23 -3.38
C LEU A 10 -1.75 19.27 -4.91
N ALA A 11 -2.08 18.13 -5.52
CA ALA A 11 -2.24 17.99 -6.96
C ALA A 11 -3.67 18.31 -7.45
N THR A 12 -4.58 18.76 -6.57
CA THR A 12 -5.97 19.14 -6.91
C THR A 12 -6.71 18.10 -7.74
N LEU A 13 -6.53 16.82 -7.41
CA LEU A 13 -7.15 15.71 -8.13
C LEU A 13 -8.67 15.69 -7.95
N SER A 14 -9.39 15.16 -8.94
CA SER A 14 -10.83 14.89 -8.80
C SER A 14 -11.08 13.90 -7.65
N ARG A 15 -12.25 13.98 -7.00
CA ARG A 15 -12.62 13.09 -5.87
C ARG A 15 -12.40 11.61 -6.20
N ALA A 16 -12.90 11.16 -7.34
CA ALA A 16 -12.74 9.77 -7.77
C ALA A 16 -11.26 9.33 -7.87
N ASN A 17 -10.39 10.20 -8.40
CA ASN A 17 -8.96 9.89 -8.51
C ASN A 17 -8.27 9.91 -7.14
N GLN A 18 -8.68 10.81 -6.23
CA GLN A 18 -8.18 10.81 -4.86
C GLN A 18 -8.60 9.54 -4.10
N ASP A 19 -9.82 9.05 -4.30
CA ASP A 19 -10.33 7.83 -3.66
C ASP A 19 -9.55 6.61 -4.15
N ILE A 20 -9.34 6.50 -5.47
CA ILE A 20 -8.49 5.45 -6.07
C ILE A 20 -7.07 5.53 -5.52
N LEU A 21 -6.46 6.71 -5.50
CA LEU A 21 -5.10 6.90 -5.00
C LEU A 21 -4.99 6.53 -3.50
N PHE A 22 -6.02 6.84 -2.71
CA PHE A 22 -6.05 6.52 -1.29
C PHE A 22 -6.16 5.02 -1.03
N ILE A 23 -7.00 4.31 -1.79
CA ILE A 23 -7.13 2.85 -1.75
C ILE A 23 -5.82 2.20 -2.19
N PHE A 24 -5.20 2.68 -3.28
CA PHE A 24 -3.86 2.24 -3.69
C PHE A 24 -2.82 2.44 -2.58
N GLY A 25 -2.87 3.57 -1.89
CA GLY A 25 -1.98 3.87 -0.77
C GLY A 25 -2.24 3.04 0.49
N ALA A 26 -3.32 2.26 0.55
CA ALA A 26 -3.59 1.26 1.60
C ALA A 26 -3.15 -0.15 1.21
N PHE A 27 -2.75 -0.35 -0.05
CA PHE A 27 -2.32 -1.64 -0.56
C PHE A 27 -0.99 -2.07 0.08
N PRO A 28 -0.86 -3.32 0.54
CA PRO A 28 0.35 -3.81 1.19
C PRO A 28 1.52 -3.97 0.20
N PRO A 29 2.76 -4.15 0.71
CA PRO A 29 3.92 -4.49 -0.13
C PRO A 29 3.66 -5.79 -0.89
N SER A 30 4.00 -5.80 -2.19
CA SER A 30 3.69 -6.89 -3.11
C SER A 30 4.73 -8.01 -3.09
N VAL A 31 4.31 -9.21 -3.53
CA VAL A 31 5.20 -10.37 -3.75
C VAL A 31 6.38 -10.03 -4.67
N SER A 32 6.21 -9.09 -5.61
CA SER A 32 7.30 -8.64 -6.48
C SER A 32 8.46 -7.99 -5.71
N THR A 33 8.21 -7.31 -4.58
CA THR A 33 9.28 -6.76 -3.73
C THR A 33 10.16 -7.86 -3.15
N PHE A 34 9.59 -9.01 -2.79
CA PHE A 34 10.35 -10.19 -2.39
C PHE A 34 11.14 -10.78 -3.56
N ILE A 35 10.54 -10.91 -4.75
CA ILE A 35 11.24 -11.43 -5.94
C ILE A 35 12.46 -10.57 -6.27
N PHE A 36 12.33 -9.24 -6.20
CA PHE A 36 13.47 -8.35 -6.38
C PHE A 36 14.50 -8.50 -5.26
N ALA A 37 14.08 -8.60 -4.00
CA ALA A 37 14.98 -8.83 -2.88
C ALA A 37 15.79 -10.12 -3.04
N GLU A 38 15.16 -11.18 -3.52
CA GLU A 38 15.80 -12.45 -3.86
C GLU A 38 16.79 -12.28 -5.02
N GLN A 39 16.36 -11.66 -6.12
CA GLN A 39 17.19 -11.42 -7.31
C GLN A 39 18.44 -10.59 -6.99
N TYR A 40 18.32 -9.57 -6.13
CA TYR A 40 19.42 -8.68 -5.74
C TYR A 40 20.14 -9.12 -4.46
N LYS A 41 19.83 -10.30 -3.90
CA LYS A 41 20.42 -10.84 -2.67
C LYS A 41 20.30 -9.89 -1.46
N GLN A 42 19.20 -9.16 -1.38
CA GLN A 42 18.89 -8.21 -0.32
C GLN A 42 17.99 -8.88 0.72
N GLU A 43 18.58 -9.51 1.74
CA GLU A 43 17.88 -10.10 2.91
C GLU A 43 16.46 -10.63 2.63
N PRO A 44 16.29 -11.57 1.68
CA PRO A 44 14.97 -11.94 1.15
C PRO A 44 14.05 -12.51 2.23
N GLU A 45 14.60 -13.18 3.24
CA GLU A 45 13.85 -13.70 4.39
C GLU A 45 13.20 -12.58 5.23
N LYS A 46 13.89 -11.45 5.41
CA LYS A 46 13.32 -10.28 6.10
C LYS A 46 12.23 -9.65 5.25
N VAL A 47 12.47 -9.51 3.94
CA VAL A 47 11.48 -8.94 3.02
C VAL A 47 10.23 -9.82 2.95
N ALA A 48 10.38 -11.14 2.89
CA ALA A 48 9.28 -12.10 2.94
C ALA A 48 8.44 -11.93 4.22
N SER A 49 9.11 -11.75 5.36
CA SER A 49 8.44 -11.51 6.65
C SER A 49 7.62 -10.21 6.64
N ILE A 50 8.18 -9.14 6.06
CA ILE A 50 7.47 -7.85 5.89
C ILE A 50 6.26 -8.00 4.95
N VAL A 51 6.40 -8.74 3.85
CA VAL A 51 5.29 -9.00 2.91
C VAL A 51 4.18 -9.80 3.60
N MET A 52 4.52 -10.85 4.36
CA MET A 52 3.56 -11.63 5.15
C MET A 52 2.79 -10.75 6.14
N ILE A 53 3.49 -9.93 6.93
CA ILE A 53 2.87 -8.99 7.87
C ILE A 53 1.98 -7.99 7.13
N GLY A 54 2.45 -7.44 6.01
CA GLY A 54 1.70 -6.53 5.16
C GLY A 54 0.40 -7.15 4.65
N ASN A 55 0.46 -8.40 4.19
CA ASN A 55 -0.69 -9.10 3.65
C ASN A 55 -1.75 -9.39 4.72
N VAL A 56 -1.34 -9.80 5.93
CA VAL A 56 -2.26 -9.95 7.07
C VAL A 56 -2.84 -8.59 7.48
N SER A 57 -2.01 -7.55 7.53
CA SER A 57 -2.43 -6.20 7.87
C SER A 57 -3.48 -5.65 6.88
N ALA A 58 -3.44 -6.08 5.62
CA ALA A 58 -4.41 -5.69 4.60
C ALA A 58 -5.86 -6.03 4.98
N LEU A 59 -6.09 -7.09 5.77
CA LEU A 59 -7.41 -7.43 6.30
C LEU A 59 -8.01 -6.32 7.18
N LEU A 60 -7.17 -5.49 7.79
CA LEU A 60 -7.59 -4.35 8.59
C LEU A 60 -7.54 -3.05 7.78
N PHE A 61 -6.44 -2.81 7.06
CA PHE A 61 -6.22 -1.54 6.36
C PHE A 61 -7.11 -1.35 5.13
N ILE A 62 -7.44 -2.41 4.39
CA ILE A 62 -8.30 -2.27 3.19
C ILE A 62 -9.74 -1.92 3.58
N PRO A 63 -10.42 -2.63 4.52
CA PRO A 63 -11.74 -2.22 4.98
C PRO A 63 -11.74 -0.84 5.63
N LEU A 64 -10.69 -0.50 6.39
CA LEU A 64 -10.55 0.84 6.98
C LEU A 64 -10.43 1.92 5.92
N ALA A 65 -9.64 1.69 4.87
CA ALA A 65 -9.49 2.64 3.76
C ALA A 65 -10.80 2.86 3.02
N LEU A 66 -11.57 1.80 2.80
CA LEU A 66 -12.91 1.88 2.22
C LEU A 66 -13.87 2.63 3.15
N TRP A 67 -13.88 2.33 4.45
CA TRP A 67 -14.73 3.01 5.43
C TRP A 67 -14.46 4.52 5.53
N LEU A 68 -13.22 4.95 5.37
CA LEU A 68 -12.83 6.37 5.37
C LEU A 68 -13.19 7.11 4.08
N ARG A 69 -13.51 6.40 2.99
CA ARG A 69 -13.79 6.97 1.66
C ARG A 69 -15.23 6.74 1.17
N LEU A 70 -15.97 5.82 1.79
CA LEU A 70 -17.42 5.69 1.65
C LEU A 70 -18.14 6.88 2.30
#